data_AF-A0A258CXE0-F1
#
_entry.id   AF-A0A258CXE0-F1
#
_cell.length_a   1.000
_cell.length_b   1.000
_cell.length_c   1.000
_cell.angle_alpha   90.00
_cell.angle_beta   90.00
_cell.angle_gamma   90.00
#
_symmetry.space_group_name_H-M   'P 1'
#
loop_
_entity.id
_entity.type
_entity.pdbx_description
1 polymer ?
#
loop_
_entity_poly.entity_id
_entity_poly.type
_entity_poly.pdbx_seq_one_letter_code
_entity_poly.pdbx_strand_id
1 'polypeptide(L)'
;MAIATRRLIDEAGWDDARRDYMQGDASSRAYERLTRPDGHSAVLMISPPRPDGPAIRLGKPYSTIAHLAENVDAFVAMDRGLHSLGYSAPEIYAQDLSTGLLLIEDLGSEGVVDAQGPIPERYEAAARLLADLHRHTLPTILPVAEGRDHVLPDYDRGALAIETELILEWYAPHIAGMTLPAVAQAEFARIWNRLFDEILEAAGTWTLRDFHSPNLIWLPAREGHAKLGLIDFQDAVIGH
;
A
#
# COMPACT_ATOMS: atom_id res chain seq x y z
N MET A 1 22.27 5.88 -4.50
CA MET A 1 21.50 4.64 -4.31
C MET A 1 22.39 3.45 -3.93
N ALA A 2 23.21 2.88 -4.83
CA ALA A 2 23.97 1.65 -4.51
C ALA A 2 24.82 1.69 -3.22
N ILE A 3 25.51 2.80 -2.95
CA ILE A 3 26.30 2.98 -1.72
C ILE A 3 25.40 3.01 -0.47
N ALA A 4 24.27 3.73 -0.53
CA ALA A 4 23.33 3.82 0.58
C ALA A 4 22.68 2.47 0.89
N THR A 5 22.31 1.72 -0.15
CA THR A 5 21.79 0.35 -0.03
C THR A 5 22.80 -0.57 0.66
N ARG A 6 24.06 -0.58 0.21
CA ARG A 6 25.09 -1.42 0.82
C ARG A 6 25.30 -1.06 2.29
N ARG A 7 25.41 0.24 2.60
CA ARG A 7 25.55 0.72 3.97
C ARG A 7 24.40 0.26 4.86
N LEU A 8 23.14 0.42 4.43
CA LEU A 8 21.97 0.03 5.21
C LEU A 8 21.99 -1.48 5.52
N ILE A 9 22.29 -2.30 4.51
CA ILE A 9 22.39 -3.76 4.65
C ILE A 9 23.50 -4.13 5.64
N ASP A 10 24.68 -3.51 5.50
CA ASP A 10 25.84 -3.80 6.33
C ASP A 10 25.61 -3.39 7.80
N GLU A 11 25.03 -2.21 8.03
CA GLU A 11 24.68 -1.72 9.38
C GLU A 11 23.58 -2.55 10.04
N ALA A 12 22.66 -3.11 9.25
CA ALA A 12 21.65 -4.05 9.72
C ALA A 12 22.19 -5.48 9.93
N GLY A 13 23.45 -5.74 9.59
CA GLY A 13 24.11 -7.04 9.71
C GLY A 13 23.70 -8.06 8.63
N TRP A 14 23.14 -7.63 7.50
CA TRP A 14 22.72 -8.51 6.40
C TRP A 14 23.76 -8.58 5.26
N ASP A 15 25.03 -8.28 5.57
CA ASP A 15 26.12 -8.12 4.60
C ASP A 15 26.50 -9.40 3.84
N ASP A 16 26.22 -10.56 4.45
CA ASP A 16 26.45 -11.91 3.95
C ASP A 16 25.27 -12.51 3.18
N ALA A 17 24.13 -11.79 3.13
CA ALA A 17 22.92 -12.27 2.48
C ALA A 17 23.02 -12.24 0.95
N ARG A 18 22.53 -13.31 0.31
CA ARG A 18 22.28 -13.31 -1.14
C ARG A 18 21.08 -12.40 -1.43
N ARG A 19 21.18 -11.58 -2.48
CA ARG A 19 20.11 -10.67 -2.92
C ARG A 19 19.49 -11.20 -4.20
N ASP A 20 18.18 -11.42 -4.17
CA ASP A 20 17.38 -11.85 -5.32
C ASP A 20 16.33 -10.78 -5.62
N TYR A 21 16.31 -10.28 -6.86
CA TYR A 21 15.30 -9.30 -7.28
C TYR A 21 13.90 -9.92 -7.21
N MET A 22 12.97 -9.20 -6.60
CA MET A 22 11.55 -9.55 -6.59
C MET A 22 10.86 -8.72 -7.66
N GLN A 23 10.10 -9.38 -8.52
CA GLN A 23 9.29 -8.67 -9.50
C GLN A 23 8.21 -7.88 -8.75
N GLY A 24 8.37 -6.55 -8.73
CA GLY A 24 7.40 -5.64 -8.15
C GLY A 24 6.09 -5.61 -8.92
N ASP A 25 5.11 -4.95 -8.32
CA ASP A 25 3.86 -4.54 -8.93
C ASP A 25 4.08 -3.45 -10.00
N ALA A 26 3.00 -2.83 -10.49
CA ALA A 26 3.09 -1.74 -11.45
C ALA A 26 3.63 -0.42 -10.88
N SER A 27 4.21 -0.42 -9.67
CA SER A 27 4.73 0.77 -9.00
C SER A 27 6.17 1.11 -9.37
N SER A 28 6.58 2.34 -9.04
CA SER A 28 7.98 2.78 -9.19
C SER A 28 8.95 2.21 -8.13
N ARG A 29 8.46 1.34 -7.24
CA ARG A 29 9.17 0.72 -6.11
C ARG A 29 9.86 -0.56 -6.59
N ALA A 30 11.02 -0.86 -6.02
CA ALA A 30 11.72 -2.12 -6.28
C ALA A 30 11.90 -2.88 -4.97
N TYR A 31 11.84 -4.21 -5.05
CA TYR A 31 11.99 -5.09 -3.91
C TYR A 31 13.08 -6.13 -4.21
N GLU A 32 13.86 -6.46 -3.19
CA GLU A 32 14.82 -7.54 -3.25
C GLU A 32 14.69 -8.42 -2.01
N ARG A 33 14.65 -9.73 -2.19
CA ARG A 33 14.74 -10.68 -1.08
C ARG A 33 16.19 -10.87 -0.71
N LEU A 34 16.51 -10.67 0.56
CA LEU A 34 17.79 -11.00 1.16
C LEU A 34 17.66 -12.34 1.87
N THR A 35 18.53 -13.29 1.55
CA THR A 35 18.57 -14.62 2.19
C THR A 35 19.94 -14.88 2.77
N ARG A 36 20.01 -15.07 4.09
CA ARG A 36 21.26 -15.42 4.79
C ARG A 36 21.64 -16.90 4.59
N PRO A 37 22.90 -17.28 4.85
CA PRO A 37 23.35 -18.67 4.79
C PRO A 37 22.60 -19.62 5.74
N ASP A 38 22.05 -19.11 6.84
CA ASP A 38 21.25 -19.86 7.81
C ASP A 38 19.77 -20.04 7.38
N GLY A 39 19.38 -19.44 6.26
CA GLY A 39 18.04 -19.52 5.69
C GLY A 39 17.07 -18.42 6.15
N HIS A 40 17.47 -17.53 7.07
CA HIS A 40 16.66 -16.37 7.43
C HIS A 40 16.55 -15.40 6.25
N SER A 41 15.37 -14.81 6.07
CA SER A 41 15.10 -13.85 4.99
C SER A 41 14.54 -12.51 5.48
N ALA A 42 14.79 -11.49 4.66
CA ALA A 42 14.26 -10.15 4.79
C ALA A 42 13.96 -9.60 3.39
N VAL A 43 13.17 -8.53 3.32
CA VAL A 43 12.89 -7.81 2.09
C VAL A 43 13.53 -6.43 2.17
N LEU A 44 14.34 -6.09 1.18
CA LEU A 44 14.80 -4.73 0.95
C LEU A 44 13.79 -4.03 0.05
N MET A 45 13.15 -2.99 0.57
CA MET A 45 12.32 -2.06 -0.19
C MET A 45 13.17 -0.87 -0.65
N ILE A 46 13.05 -0.53 -1.93
CA ILE A 46 13.72 0.60 -2.57
C ILE A 46 12.65 1.50 -3.19
N SER A 47 12.29 2.58 -2.48
CA SER A 47 11.27 3.56 -2.86
C SER A 47 11.80 4.99 -2.64
N PRO A 48 12.69 5.49 -3.53
CA PRO A 48 13.21 6.85 -3.43
C PRO A 48 12.10 7.89 -3.52
N PRO A 49 12.18 9.02 -2.80
CA PRO A 49 11.14 10.05 -2.82
C PRO A 49 10.94 10.66 -4.22
N ARG A 50 9.81 10.39 -4.87
CA ARG A 50 9.43 10.99 -6.17
C ARG A 50 7.97 10.72 -6.51
N PRO A 51 7.32 11.63 -7.26
CA PRO A 51 6.02 11.35 -7.85
C PRO A 51 6.07 10.18 -8.84
N ASP A 52 4.98 9.44 -8.90
CA ASP A 52 4.79 8.39 -9.89
C ASP A 52 4.15 8.97 -11.17
N GLY A 53 5.00 9.19 -12.19
CA GLY A 53 4.58 9.60 -13.53
C GLY A 53 4.56 11.11 -13.82
N PRO A 54 4.23 11.48 -15.07
CA PRO A 54 4.16 12.88 -15.50
C PRO A 54 2.90 13.58 -14.96
N ALA A 55 2.88 14.91 -15.02
CA ALA A 55 1.69 15.69 -14.73
C ALA A 55 0.58 15.40 -15.76
N ILE A 56 -0.60 15.00 -15.29
CA ILE A 56 -1.75 14.64 -16.13
C ILE A 56 -2.93 15.60 -15.97
N ARG A 57 -3.06 16.27 -14.81
CA ARG A 57 -4.19 17.18 -14.54
C ARG A 57 -3.77 18.31 -13.61
N LEU A 58 -4.02 19.55 -14.04
CA LEU A 58 -3.69 20.77 -13.27
C LEU A 58 -2.23 20.83 -12.79
N GLY A 59 -1.30 20.31 -13.60
CA GLY A 59 0.13 20.24 -13.24
C GLY A 59 0.48 19.18 -12.20
N LYS A 60 -0.47 18.34 -11.77
CA LYS A 60 -0.26 17.25 -10.82
C LYS A 60 -0.18 15.89 -11.54
N PRO A 61 0.73 15.00 -11.11
CA PRO A 61 0.76 13.62 -11.56
C PRO A 61 -0.37 12.80 -10.93
N TYR A 62 -0.60 11.59 -11.48
CA TYR A 62 -1.64 10.68 -11.01
C TYR A 62 -1.49 10.38 -9.51
N SER A 63 -0.28 10.00 -9.09
CA SER A 63 0.08 9.69 -7.70
C SER A 63 -0.33 10.78 -6.72
N THR A 64 -0.08 12.06 -7.04
CA THR A 64 -0.49 13.17 -6.18
C THR A 64 -2.01 13.36 -6.12
N ILE A 65 -2.77 13.04 -7.18
CA ILE A 65 -4.23 13.21 -7.21
C ILE A 65 -4.92 12.02 -6.51
N ALA A 66 -4.42 10.82 -6.75
CA ALA A 66 -4.89 9.58 -6.14
C ALA A 66 -4.29 9.32 -4.75
N HIS A 67 -3.53 10.27 -4.19
CA HIS A 67 -2.88 10.16 -2.89
C HIS A 67 -2.02 8.90 -2.72
N LEU A 68 -1.33 8.47 -3.79
CA LEU A 68 -0.36 7.38 -3.70
C LEU A 68 0.89 7.85 -2.92
N ALA A 69 1.49 6.95 -2.16
CA ALA A 69 2.69 7.18 -1.40
C ALA A 69 3.91 7.37 -2.32
N GLU A 70 4.41 8.60 -2.35
CA GLU A 70 5.58 9.02 -3.14
C GLU A 70 6.92 8.82 -2.39
N ASN A 71 6.88 8.35 -1.14
CA ASN A 71 8.06 8.07 -0.31
C ASN A 71 7.74 7.01 0.77
N VAL A 72 8.78 6.57 1.49
CA VAL A 72 8.67 5.53 2.53
C VAL A 72 8.04 6.00 3.84
N ASP A 73 7.84 7.31 4.06
CA ASP A 73 7.28 7.81 5.31
C ASP A 73 5.86 7.28 5.51
N ALA A 74 5.05 7.18 4.45
CA ALA A 74 3.70 6.61 4.51
C ALA A 74 3.71 5.13 4.91
N PHE A 75 4.65 4.35 4.37
CA PHE A 75 4.85 2.95 4.76
C PHE A 75 5.20 2.85 6.24
N VAL A 76 6.24 3.56 6.69
CA VAL A 76 6.72 3.48 8.09
C VAL A 76 5.66 3.93 9.09
N ALA A 77 4.90 4.97 8.74
CA ALA A 77 3.83 5.48 9.60
C ALA A 77 2.68 4.48 9.74
N MET A 78 2.20 3.92 8.61
CA MET A 78 1.12 2.94 8.60
C MET A 78 1.54 1.63 9.25
N ASP A 79 2.76 1.17 9.01
CA ASP A 79 3.37 -0.01 9.64
C ASP A 79 3.26 0.08 11.17
N ARG A 80 3.76 1.17 11.74
CA ARG A 80 3.69 1.42 13.19
C ARG A 80 2.27 1.59 13.68
N GLY A 81 1.41 2.22 12.90
CA GLY A 81 -0.02 2.34 13.18
C GLY A 81 -0.67 0.97 13.34
N LEU A 82 -0.46 0.07 12.38
CA LEU A 82 -0.97 -1.30 12.38
C LEU A 82 -0.39 -2.12 13.55
N HIS A 83 0.91 -2.03 13.79
CA HIS A 83 1.54 -2.68 14.95
C HIS A 83 0.97 -2.20 16.28
N SER A 84 0.65 -0.91 16.41
CA SER A 84 0.05 -0.35 17.64
C SER A 84 -1.34 -0.92 17.96
N LEU A 85 -2.02 -1.47 16.94
CA LEU A 85 -3.31 -2.15 17.07
C LEU A 85 -3.16 -3.67 17.23
N GLY A 86 -1.93 -4.21 17.19
CA GLY A 86 -1.66 -5.63 17.28
C GLY A 86 -1.83 -6.39 15.97
N TYR A 87 -1.87 -5.69 14.83
CA TYR A 87 -1.87 -6.31 13.51
C TYR A 87 -0.44 -6.57 13.01
N SER A 88 -0.32 -7.52 12.08
CA SER A 88 0.98 -7.94 11.55
C SER A 88 1.34 -7.15 10.30
N ALA A 89 1.94 -5.97 10.46
CA ALA A 89 2.76 -5.39 9.40
C ALA A 89 4.20 -6.00 9.46
N PRO A 90 5.04 -5.81 8.43
CA PRO A 90 6.41 -6.32 8.43
C PRO A 90 7.31 -5.52 9.40
N GLU A 91 7.96 -6.19 10.35
CA GLU A 91 8.91 -5.51 11.24
C GLU A 91 10.01 -4.78 10.46
N ILE A 92 10.29 -3.52 10.81
CA ILE A 92 11.32 -2.70 10.15
C ILE A 92 12.67 -2.91 10.86
N TYR A 93 13.55 -3.70 10.26
CA TYR A 93 14.89 -3.97 10.78
C TYR A 93 15.85 -2.78 10.65
N ALA A 94 15.76 -2.05 9.53
CA ALA A 94 16.55 -0.85 9.30
C ALA A 94 15.86 0.09 8.30
N GLN A 95 16.14 1.39 8.40
CA GLN A 95 15.57 2.41 7.51
C GLN A 95 16.56 3.53 7.19
N ASP A 96 16.58 3.97 5.94
CA ASP A 96 17.14 5.24 5.49
C ASP A 96 16.04 6.03 4.77
N LEU A 97 15.31 6.83 5.55
CA LEU A 97 14.16 7.60 5.07
C LEU A 97 14.56 8.65 4.03
N SER A 98 15.81 9.12 4.06
CA SER A 98 16.30 10.16 3.14
C SER A 98 16.50 9.63 1.73
N THR A 99 16.91 8.37 1.61
CA THR A 99 17.13 7.70 0.33
C THR A 99 15.98 6.77 -0.07
N GLY A 100 15.00 6.57 0.82
CA GLY A 100 13.83 5.75 0.55
C GLY A 100 14.15 4.25 0.59
N LEU A 101 14.92 3.82 1.59
CA LEU A 101 15.32 2.43 1.74
C LEU A 101 14.78 1.88 3.07
N LEU A 102 14.13 0.73 3.03
CA LEU A 102 13.73 -0.03 4.22
C LEU A 102 14.23 -1.46 4.08
N LEU A 103 14.73 -2.03 5.18
CA LEU A 103 14.93 -3.46 5.32
C LEU A 103 13.90 -3.98 6.30
N ILE A 104 13.01 -4.85 5.81
CA ILE A 104 11.80 -5.28 6.53
C ILE A 104 11.72 -6.80 6.62
N GLU A 105 10.89 -7.29 7.55
CA GLU A 105 10.55 -8.69 7.71
C GLU A 105 10.03 -9.30 6.39
N ASP A 106 10.49 -10.50 6.06
CA ASP A 106 9.86 -11.32 5.03
C ASP A 106 8.73 -12.13 5.68
N LEU A 107 7.49 -11.66 5.53
CA LEU A 107 6.29 -12.33 6.06
C LEU A 107 6.01 -13.70 5.38
N GLY A 108 6.77 -14.05 4.33
CA GLY A 108 6.56 -15.26 3.57
C GLY A 108 5.61 -15.06 2.40
N SER A 109 5.06 -16.17 1.89
CA SER A 109 4.27 -16.17 0.65
C SER A 109 2.98 -16.98 0.74
N GLU A 110 2.61 -17.43 1.93
CA GLU A 110 1.39 -18.20 2.12
C GLU A 110 0.20 -17.24 2.09
N GLY A 111 -0.60 -17.25 1.02
CA GLY A 111 -1.70 -16.29 0.85
C GLY A 111 -3.02 -16.71 1.49
N VAL A 112 -4.09 -15.97 1.19
CA VAL A 112 -5.47 -16.30 1.59
C VAL A 112 -6.28 -17.03 0.49
N VAL A 113 -5.67 -17.25 -0.67
CA VAL A 113 -6.22 -17.95 -1.84
C VAL A 113 -5.28 -19.10 -2.21
N ASP A 114 -5.84 -20.23 -2.63
CA ASP A 114 -5.11 -21.36 -3.21
C ASP A 114 -5.62 -21.73 -4.61
N ALA A 115 -5.19 -22.88 -5.14
CA ALA A 115 -5.60 -23.35 -6.45
C ALA A 115 -7.10 -23.67 -6.58
N GLN A 116 -7.82 -23.80 -5.47
CA GLN A 116 -9.26 -24.03 -5.40
C GLN A 116 -10.05 -22.72 -5.19
N GLY A 117 -9.36 -21.61 -4.89
CA GLY A 117 -9.95 -20.29 -4.73
C GLY A 117 -9.75 -19.72 -3.32
N PRO A 118 -10.62 -18.79 -2.89
CA PRO A 118 -10.59 -18.23 -1.53
C PRO A 118 -10.65 -19.32 -0.45
N ILE A 119 -9.69 -19.29 0.48
CA ILE A 119 -9.72 -20.19 1.66
C ILE A 119 -10.68 -19.56 2.68
N PRO A 120 -11.85 -20.18 2.95
CA PRO A 120 -12.93 -19.54 3.71
C PRO A 120 -12.49 -19.02 5.08
N GLU A 121 -11.72 -19.79 5.84
CA GLU A 121 -11.28 -19.44 7.18
C GLU A 121 -10.33 -18.23 7.18
N ARG A 122 -9.51 -18.08 6.13
CA ARG A 122 -8.56 -16.96 6.00
C ARG A 122 -9.26 -15.69 5.54
N TYR A 123 -10.24 -15.82 4.65
CA TYR A 123 -11.11 -14.71 4.25
C TYR A 123 -11.99 -14.23 5.40
N GLU A 124 -12.50 -15.14 6.23
CA GLU A 124 -13.21 -14.77 7.45
C GLU A 124 -12.27 -14.02 8.41
N ALA A 125 -11.03 -14.48 8.61
CA ALA A 125 -10.04 -13.76 9.42
C ALA A 125 -9.79 -12.34 8.89
N ALA A 126 -9.76 -12.16 7.57
CA ALA A 126 -9.54 -10.87 6.92
C ALA A 126 -10.73 -9.92 7.15
N ALA A 127 -11.95 -10.42 6.97
CA ALA A 127 -13.16 -9.65 7.28
C ALA A 127 -13.24 -9.28 8.78
N ARG A 128 -12.84 -10.19 9.68
CA ARG A 128 -12.81 -9.92 11.13
C ARG A 128 -11.76 -8.87 11.50
N LEU A 129 -10.61 -8.85 10.82
CA LEU A 129 -9.59 -7.83 11.02
C LEU A 129 -10.12 -6.45 10.62
N LEU A 130 -10.73 -6.30 9.43
CA LEU A 130 -11.34 -5.03 9.02
C LEU A 130 -12.44 -4.59 9.99
N ALA A 131 -13.30 -5.52 10.40
CA ALA A 131 -14.35 -5.22 11.37
C ALA A 131 -13.79 -4.79 12.73
N ASP A 132 -12.64 -5.32 13.16
CA ASP A 132 -11.97 -4.88 14.38
C ASP A 132 -11.34 -3.49 14.19
N LEU A 133 -10.57 -3.29 13.11
CA LEU A 133 -9.92 -2.04 12.73
C LEU A 133 -10.92 -0.88 12.75
N HIS A 134 -12.08 -1.06 12.11
CA HIS A 134 -13.10 -0.01 11.97
C HIS A 134 -13.85 0.32 13.28
N ARG A 135 -13.61 -0.39 14.39
CA ARG A 135 -14.14 -0.03 15.71
C ARG A 135 -13.26 0.95 16.46
N HIS A 136 -12.00 1.09 16.05
CA HIS A 136 -11.05 1.97 16.71
C HIS A 136 -11.30 3.42 16.34
N THR A 137 -11.02 4.34 17.27
CA THR A 137 -10.80 5.75 16.93
C THR A 137 -9.37 5.89 16.46
N LEU A 138 -9.19 6.01 15.14
CA LEU A 138 -7.88 5.99 14.50
C LEU A 138 -7.34 7.41 14.28
N PRO A 139 -6.05 7.67 14.53
CA PRO A 139 -5.46 8.99 14.30
C PRO A 139 -5.29 9.26 12.80
N THR A 140 -5.35 10.53 12.42
CA THR A 140 -5.07 10.99 11.04
C THR A 140 -3.61 11.39 10.85
N ILE A 141 -2.81 11.40 11.92
CA ILE A 141 -1.39 11.72 11.92
C ILE A 141 -0.66 10.58 12.63
N LEU A 142 0.31 9.99 11.94
CA LEU A 142 1.08 8.84 12.41
C LEU A 142 2.59 9.14 12.45
N PRO A 143 3.31 8.67 13.48
CA PRO A 143 4.72 8.98 13.66
C PRO A 143 5.64 8.14 12.74
N VAL A 144 6.56 8.81 12.04
CA VAL A 144 7.56 8.18 11.14
C VAL A 144 8.95 8.11 11.79
N ALA A 145 9.36 9.16 12.49
CA ALA A 145 10.59 9.22 13.26
C ALA A 145 10.50 10.42 14.23
N GLU A 146 11.51 10.60 15.08
CA GLU A 146 11.57 11.79 15.93
C GLU A 146 11.50 13.08 15.08
N GLY A 147 10.48 13.90 15.34
CA GLY A 147 10.23 15.14 14.60
C GLY A 147 9.74 14.96 13.16
N ARG A 148 9.28 13.75 12.79
CA ARG A 148 8.73 13.46 11.46
C ARG A 148 7.46 12.64 11.59
N ASP A 149 6.36 13.20 11.08
CA ASP A 149 5.04 12.57 11.05
C ASP A 149 4.51 12.49 9.62
N HIS A 150 3.60 11.55 9.39
CA HIS A 150 2.84 11.42 8.16
C HIS A 150 1.37 11.73 8.44
N VAL A 151 0.79 12.63 7.67
CA VAL A 151 -0.64 12.93 7.70
C VAL A 151 -1.31 12.05 6.66
N LEU A 152 -2.24 11.20 7.09
CA LEU A 152 -3.03 10.42 6.15
C LEU A 152 -3.94 11.38 5.36
N PRO A 153 -3.92 11.32 4.03
CA PRO A 153 -4.80 12.14 3.21
C PRO A 153 -6.24 11.64 3.31
N ASP A 154 -7.20 12.56 3.21
CA ASP A 154 -8.61 12.21 3.06
C ASP A 154 -8.84 11.53 1.71
N TYR A 155 -9.71 10.52 1.67
CA TYR A 155 -10.14 9.88 0.43
C TYR A 155 -11.14 10.78 -0.30
N ASP A 156 -10.63 11.88 -0.83
CA ASP A 156 -11.43 12.98 -1.33
C ASP A 156 -12.04 12.68 -2.71
N ARG A 157 -12.89 13.61 -3.15
CA ARG A 157 -13.54 13.55 -4.46
C ARG A 157 -12.54 13.48 -5.62
N GLY A 158 -11.39 14.13 -5.51
CA GLY A 158 -10.36 14.13 -6.56
C GLY A 158 -9.77 12.74 -6.74
N ALA A 159 -9.43 12.09 -5.63
CA ALA A 159 -8.94 10.71 -5.63
C ALA A 159 -10.01 9.74 -6.14
N LEU A 160 -11.25 9.82 -5.65
CA LEU A 160 -12.34 8.98 -6.15
C LEU A 160 -12.61 9.18 -7.66
N ALA A 161 -12.58 10.44 -8.13
CA ALA A 161 -12.82 10.75 -9.53
C ALA A 161 -11.73 10.19 -10.44
N ILE A 162 -10.45 10.44 -10.13
CA ILE A 162 -9.34 10.00 -11.00
C ILE A 162 -9.30 8.46 -11.14
N GLU A 163 -9.59 7.75 -10.05
CA GLU A 163 -9.67 6.28 -10.03
C GLU A 163 -10.81 5.77 -10.92
N THR A 164 -12.01 6.33 -10.78
CA THR A 164 -13.17 5.91 -11.61
C THR A 164 -13.02 6.27 -13.08
N GLU A 165 -12.31 7.37 -13.40
CA GLU A 165 -12.12 7.86 -14.76
C GLU A 165 -11.11 7.03 -15.58
N LEU A 166 -10.36 6.11 -14.96
CA LEU A 166 -9.46 5.18 -15.68
C LEU A 166 -10.18 4.37 -16.76
N ILE A 167 -11.47 4.06 -16.57
CA ILE A 167 -12.25 3.37 -17.60
C ILE A 167 -12.40 4.22 -18.87
N LEU A 168 -12.51 5.54 -18.72
CA LEU A 168 -12.69 6.50 -19.80
C LEU A 168 -11.35 6.88 -20.45
N GLU A 169 -10.36 7.20 -19.62
CA GLU A 169 -9.10 7.80 -20.06
C GLU A 169 -8.08 6.74 -20.50
N TRP A 170 -8.13 5.54 -19.91
CA TRP A 170 -7.18 4.46 -20.21
C TRP A 170 -7.86 3.27 -20.92
N TYR A 171 -8.81 2.60 -20.27
CA TYR A 171 -9.35 1.32 -20.76
C TYR A 171 -10.06 1.47 -22.11
N ALA A 172 -10.99 2.43 -22.24
CA ALA A 172 -11.77 2.62 -23.47
C ALA A 172 -10.86 2.84 -24.70
N PRO A 173 -9.91 3.80 -24.70
CA PRO A 173 -9.04 4.02 -25.85
C PRO A 173 -7.97 2.94 -26.06
N HIS A 174 -7.39 2.37 -25.00
CA HIS A 174 -6.18 1.53 -25.13
C HIS A 174 -6.48 0.03 -25.17
N ILE A 175 -7.58 -0.42 -24.56
CA ILE A 175 -7.95 -1.84 -24.47
C ILE A 175 -9.18 -2.13 -25.32
N ALA A 176 -10.24 -1.34 -25.16
CA ALA A 176 -11.49 -1.54 -25.91
C ALA A 176 -11.44 -0.94 -27.33
N GLY A 177 -10.43 -0.12 -27.65
CA GLY A 177 -10.26 0.51 -28.95
C GLY A 177 -11.39 1.47 -29.32
N MET A 178 -12.04 2.08 -28.33
CA MET A 178 -13.18 2.98 -28.53
C MET A 178 -12.95 4.34 -27.91
N THR A 179 -13.50 5.37 -28.55
CA THR A 179 -13.58 6.73 -28.00
C THR A 179 -15.03 6.99 -27.58
N LEU A 180 -15.23 7.27 -26.30
CA LEU A 180 -16.56 7.59 -25.79
C LEU A 180 -16.97 9.01 -26.21
N PRO A 181 -18.19 9.22 -26.75
CA PRO A 181 -18.69 10.55 -27.05
C PRO A 181 -18.71 11.44 -25.80
N ALA A 182 -18.52 12.76 -25.99
CA ALA A 182 -18.52 13.72 -24.88
C ALA A 182 -19.80 13.67 -24.02
N VAL A 183 -20.95 13.37 -24.62
CA VAL A 183 -22.22 13.20 -23.89
C VAL A 183 -22.17 12.00 -22.92
N ALA A 184 -21.56 10.89 -23.32
CA ALA A 184 -21.43 9.71 -22.45
C ALA A 184 -20.43 9.96 -21.31
N GLN A 185 -19.33 10.64 -21.59
CA GLN A 185 -18.36 11.05 -20.56
C GLN A 185 -19.00 12.01 -19.54
N ALA A 186 -19.77 12.99 -20.00
CA ALA A 186 -20.48 13.92 -19.13
C ALA A 186 -21.56 13.20 -18.29
N GLU A 187 -22.28 12.24 -18.87
CA GLU A 187 -23.25 11.43 -18.13
C GLU A 187 -22.59 10.55 -17.08
N PHE A 188 -21.46 9.90 -17.41
CA PHE A 188 -20.64 9.12 -16.48
C PHE A 188 -20.21 9.98 -15.29
N ALA A 189 -19.60 11.14 -15.55
CA ALA A 189 -19.16 12.07 -14.52
C ALA A 189 -20.32 12.55 -13.64
N ARG A 190 -21.49 12.82 -14.24
CA ARG A 190 -22.70 13.23 -13.48
C ARG A 190 -23.24 12.12 -12.58
N ILE A 191 -23.17 10.85 -13.01
CA ILE A 191 -23.59 9.72 -12.19
C ILE A 191 -22.64 9.54 -11.01
N TRP A 192 -21.33 9.45 -11.29
CA TRP A 192 -20.31 9.28 -10.24
C TRP A 192 -20.28 10.43 -9.25
N ASN A 193 -20.39 11.68 -9.70
CA ASN A 193 -20.39 12.81 -8.78
C ASN A 193 -21.51 12.73 -7.73
N ARG A 194 -22.68 12.18 -8.09
CA ARG A 194 -23.77 11.96 -7.14
C ARG A 194 -23.45 10.82 -6.16
N LEU A 195 -22.88 9.73 -6.65
CA LEU A 195 -22.46 8.62 -5.79
C LEU A 195 -21.35 9.05 -4.83
N PHE A 196 -20.45 9.93 -5.26
CA PHE A 196 -19.44 10.51 -4.39
C PHE A 196 -20.04 11.37 -3.28
N ASP A 197 -21.16 12.07 -3.52
CA ASP A 197 -21.86 12.78 -2.44
C ASP A 197 -22.27 11.80 -1.32
N GLU A 198 -22.86 10.66 -1.69
CA GLU A 198 -23.28 9.62 -0.75
C GLU A 198 -22.09 8.95 -0.03
N ILE A 199 -21.01 8.66 -0.75
CA ILE A 199 -19.81 8.03 -0.20
C ILE A 199 -19.08 8.95 0.78
N LEU A 200 -18.94 10.23 0.45
CA LEU A 200 -18.21 11.20 1.26
C LEU A 200 -18.97 11.65 2.53
N GLU A 201 -20.26 11.31 2.64
CA GLU A 201 -21.04 11.49 3.86
C GLU A 201 -20.80 10.38 4.90
N ALA A 202 -20.20 9.25 4.50
CA ALA A 202 -19.88 8.16 5.41
C ALA A 202 -18.79 8.56 6.42
N ALA A 203 -18.82 7.93 7.60
CA ALA A 203 -17.81 8.15 8.61
C ALA A 203 -16.44 7.64 8.13
N GLY A 204 -15.42 8.49 8.23
CA GLY A 204 -14.05 8.15 7.85
C GLY A 204 -13.34 7.25 8.86
N THR A 205 -12.59 6.28 8.35
CA THR A 205 -11.65 5.41 9.06
C THR A 205 -10.38 5.24 8.21
N TRP A 206 -9.39 4.46 8.65
CA TRP A 206 -8.32 4.03 7.75
C TRP A 206 -8.88 3.10 6.68
N THR A 207 -8.93 3.57 5.44
CA THR A 207 -9.24 2.75 4.26
C THR A 207 -7.93 2.15 3.73
N LEU A 208 -7.71 0.86 3.99
CA LEU A 208 -6.63 0.10 3.39
C LEU A 208 -7.01 -0.26 1.94
N ARG A 209 -6.61 0.59 0.98
CA ARG A 209 -7.09 0.50 -0.42
C ARG A 209 -6.81 -0.85 -1.08
N ASP A 210 -5.64 -1.43 -0.84
CA ASP A 210 -5.22 -2.70 -1.44
C ASP A 210 -5.36 -3.90 -0.49
N PHE A 211 -6.46 -3.94 0.28
CA PHE A 211 -6.79 -5.06 1.18
C PHE A 211 -7.37 -6.26 0.43
N HIS A 212 -6.51 -6.99 -0.30
CA HIS A 212 -6.90 -8.17 -1.07
C HIS A 212 -5.72 -9.15 -1.23
N SER A 213 -5.96 -10.34 -1.78
CA SER A 213 -4.88 -11.21 -2.25
C SER A 213 -4.18 -10.57 -3.46
N PRO A 214 -2.83 -10.50 -3.53
CA PRO A 214 -1.85 -11.23 -2.72
C PRO A 214 -1.33 -10.50 -1.47
N ASN A 215 -1.88 -9.34 -1.12
CA ASN A 215 -1.40 -8.46 -0.06
C ASN A 215 -1.76 -8.92 1.37
N LEU A 216 -2.38 -10.09 1.50
CA LEU A 216 -2.73 -10.73 2.75
C LEU A 216 -1.95 -12.04 2.89
N ILE A 217 -1.05 -12.08 3.87
CA ILE A 217 -0.15 -13.21 4.13
C ILE A 217 -0.64 -13.96 5.37
N TRP A 218 -0.86 -15.27 5.24
CA TRP A 218 -1.23 -16.14 6.34
C TRP A 218 0.00 -16.51 7.18
N LEU A 219 -0.06 -16.22 8.47
CA LEU A 219 1.01 -16.41 9.45
C LEU A 219 0.54 -17.39 10.52
N PRO A 220 0.54 -18.72 10.24
CA PRO A 220 -0.13 -19.72 11.09
C PRO A 220 0.47 -19.83 12.50
N ALA A 221 1.70 -19.37 12.70
CA ALA A 221 2.39 -19.38 13.98
C ALA A 221 2.07 -18.15 14.87
N ARG A 222 1.41 -17.11 14.34
CA ARG A 222 0.93 -15.96 15.12
C ARG A 222 -0.48 -16.25 15.67
N GLU A 223 -0.98 -15.42 16.58
CA GLU A 223 -2.28 -15.62 17.24
C GLU A 223 -3.28 -14.50 16.94
N GLY A 224 -4.58 -14.81 17.01
CA GLY A 224 -5.65 -13.82 16.78
C GLY A 224 -5.56 -13.13 15.41
N HIS A 225 -5.75 -11.81 15.39
CA HIS A 225 -5.63 -11.00 14.17
C HIS A 225 -4.21 -10.99 13.58
N ALA A 226 -3.18 -11.24 14.39
CA ALA A 226 -1.80 -11.30 13.93
C ALA A 226 -1.53 -12.49 12.98
N LYS A 227 -2.46 -13.44 12.84
CA LYS A 227 -2.41 -14.48 11.79
C LYS A 227 -2.49 -13.94 10.37
N LEU A 228 -2.87 -12.67 10.19
CA LEU A 228 -2.86 -12.00 8.90
C LEU A 228 -1.77 -10.94 8.85
N GLY A 229 -0.71 -11.27 8.14
CA GLY A 229 0.28 -10.35 7.62
C GLY A 229 -0.33 -9.42 6.57
N LEU A 230 -0.08 -8.13 6.72
CA LEU A 230 -0.55 -7.07 5.84
C LEU A 230 0.67 -6.51 5.10
N ILE A 231 0.58 -6.40 3.79
CA ILE A 231 1.54 -5.65 2.96
C ILE A 231 0.77 -4.67 2.07
N ASP A 232 1.50 -3.80 1.37
CA ASP A 232 0.93 -2.86 0.39
C ASP A 232 -0.11 -1.88 0.99
N PHE A 233 0.09 -1.49 2.24
CA PHE A 233 -0.82 -0.61 2.99
C PHE A 233 -0.41 0.86 2.98
N GLN A 234 0.75 1.21 2.40
CA GLN A 234 1.29 2.58 2.39
C GLN A 234 0.38 3.60 1.69
N ASP A 235 -0.50 3.12 0.82
CA ASP A 235 -1.45 3.93 0.06
C ASP A 235 -2.76 4.17 0.84
N ALA A 236 -2.79 3.89 2.15
CA ALA A 236 -3.95 4.11 3.01
C ALA A 236 -4.37 5.59 3.09
N VAL A 237 -5.68 5.79 3.24
CA VAL A 237 -6.35 7.10 3.26
C VAL A 237 -7.37 7.15 4.40
N ILE A 238 -7.87 8.34 4.76
CA ILE A 238 -9.02 8.50 5.65
C ILE A 238 -10.30 8.53 4.80
N GLY A 239 -11.10 7.46 4.86
CA GLY A 239 -12.27 7.32 4.00
C GLY A 239 -13.31 6.34 4.55
N HIS A 240 -14.34 6.11 3.74
CA HIS A 240 -15.43 5.17 4.01
C HIS A 240 -14.98 3.71 4.18
#